data_AF-A0AA46DCS9-F1
#
_entry.id   AF-A0AA46DCS9-F1
#
_cell.length_a   1.000
_cell.length_b   1.000
_cell.length_c   1.000
_cell.angle_alpha   90.00
_cell.angle_beta   90.00
_cell.angle_gamma   90.00
#
_symmetry.space_group_name_H-M   'P 1'
#
loop_
_entity.id
_entity.type
_entity.pdbx_description
1 polymer ?
#
loop_
_entity_poly.entity_id
_entity_poly.type
_entity_poly.pdbx_seq_one_letter_code
_entity_poly.pdbx_strand_id
1 'polypeptide(L)'
;MHAGTSEFFEDINDALREAVRALGGVKQVGAWLWPEIAPDTAGNRLRDCLNPERREKLSPEQVLFILRRAREVGYHAAMEYLAASCGYAKPAPLAPEDKLADLQRQFIASVESLERIQRQIQSMQGGHAMPPQAMRRVA
;
A
#
# COMPACT_ATOMS: atom_id res chain seq x y z
N MET A 1 -6.65 0.83 -19.03
CA MET A 1 -6.77 2.04 -18.18
C MET A 1 -8.27 2.30 -18.00
N HIS A 2 -8.88 1.78 -16.95
CA HIS A 2 -10.28 2.10 -16.64
C HIS A 2 -10.29 3.42 -15.88
N ALA A 3 -10.76 4.46 -16.56
CA ALA A 3 -11.04 5.76 -15.97
C ALA A 3 -11.97 5.58 -14.76
N GLY A 4 -11.65 6.25 -13.65
CA GLY A 4 -12.43 6.19 -12.43
C GLY A 4 -13.86 6.68 -12.66
N THR A 5 -14.78 5.74 -12.85
CA THR A 5 -16.20 5.97 -12.70
C THR A 5 -16.45 6.26 -11.22
N SER A 6 -16.99 7.44 -10.94
CA SER A 6 -17.52 7.78 -9.62
C SER A 6 -18.76 6.92 -9.38
N GLU A 7 -18.53 5.68 -8.94
CA GLU A 7 -19.58 4.77 -8.53
C GLU A 7 -20.10 5.19 -7.16
N PHE A 8 -21.40 5.47 -7.08
CA PHE A 8 -22.08 5.72 -5.82
C PHE A 8 -22.54 4.38 -5.27
N PHE A 9 -22.00 3.99 -4.12
CA PHE A 9 -22.42 2.77 -3.42
C PHE A 9 -23.32 3.13 -2.24
N GLU A 10 -24.39 2.36 -2.07
CA GLU A 10 -25.32 2.53 -0.95
C GLU A 10 -24.76 1.95 0.36
N ASP A 11 -24.04 0.83 0.26
CA ASP A 11 -23.41 0.16 1.38
C ASP A 11 -22.09 -0.52 0.96
N ILE A 12 -21.40 -1.11 1.95
CA ILE A 12 -20.16 -1.84 1.69
C ILE A 12 -20.37 -3.10 0.83
N ASN A 13 -21.56 -3.72 0.89
CA ASN A 13 -21.84 -4.92 0.13
C ASN A 13 -21.98 -4.61 -1.36
N ASP A 14 -22.57 -3.46 -1.69
CA ASP A 14 -22.68 -2.93 -3.05
C ASP A 14 -21.29 -2.66 -3.64
N ALA A 15 -20.44 -1.98 -2.87
CA ALA A 15 -19.05 -1.74 -3.26
C ALA A 15 -18.26 -3.06 -3.48
N LEU A 16 -18.48 -4.06 -2.62
CA LEU A 16 -17.87 -5.38 -2.75
C LEU A 16 -18.47 -6.20 -3.91
N ARG A 17 -19.74 -6.02 -4.28
CA ARG A 17 -20.34 -6.65 -5.46
C ARG A 17 -19.66 -6.19 -6.74
N GLU A 18 -19.38 -4.90 -6.88
CA GLU A 18 -18.64 -4.38 -8.02
C GLU A 18 -17.17 -4.83 -8.02
N ALA A 19 -16.52 -4.89 -6.84
CA ALA A 19 -15.19 -5.49 -6.74
C ALA A 19 -15.17 -6.95 -7.22
N VAL A 20 -16.17 -7.74 -6.82
CA VAL A 20 -16.31 -9.14 -7.26
C VAL A 20 -16.57 -9.22 -8.76
N ARG A 21 -17.35 -8.31 -9.35
CA ARG A 21 -17.56 -8.23 -10.81
C ARG A 21 -16.24 -7.94 -11.54
N ALA A 22 -15.47 -6.97 -11.08
CA ALA A 22 -14.15 -6.64 -11.64
C ALA A 22 -13.16 -7.84 -11.56
N LEU A 23 -13.35 -8.73 -10.60
CA LEU A 23 -12.55 -9.94 -10.41
C LEU A 23 -13.02 -11.18 -11.22
N GLY A 24 -14.05 -11.04 -12.05
CA GLY A 24 -14.58 -12.14 -12.86
C GLY A 24 -15.85 -12.79 -12.29
N GLY A 25 -16.48 -12.17 -11.29
CA GLY A 25 -17.80 -12.52 -10.78
C GLY A 25 -17.81 -13.56 -9.66
N VAL A 26 -19.02 -13.80 -9.14
CA VAL A 26 -19.21 -14.58 -7.89
C VAL A 26 -18.73 -16.02 -7.98
N LYS A 27 -18.79 -16.65 -9.16
CA LYS A 27 -18.34 -18.04 -9.33
C LYS A 27 -16.81 -18.16 -9.17
N GLN A 28 -16.06 -17.25 -9.80
CA GLN A 28 -14.60 -17.24 -9.73
C GLN A 28 -14.12 -16.89 -8.32
N VAL A 29 -14.64 -15.81 -7.75
CA VAL A 29 -14.23 -15.33 -6.42
C VAL A 29 -14.70 -16.28 -5.32
N GLY A 30 -15.91 -16.84 -5.45
CA GLY A 30 -16.42 -17.84 -4.52
C GLY A 30 -15.52 -19.07 -4.44
N ALA A 31 -15.08 -19.59 -5.60
CA ALA A 31 -14.15 -20.72 -5.64
C ALA A 31 -12.77 -20.43 -5.04
N TRP A 32 -12.33 -19.15 -5.02
CA TRP A 32 -11.10 -18.76 -4.32
C TRP A 32 -11.27 -18.71 -2.80
N LEU A 33 -12.44 -18.26 -2.32
CA LEU A 33 -12.74 -18.11 -0.89
C LEU A 33 -13.01 -19.45 -0.21
N TRP A 34 -13.66 -20.39 -0.92
CA TRP A 34 -14.01 -21.72 -0.43
C TRP A 34 -13.60 -22.78 -1.46
N PRO A 35 -12.30 -23.07 -1.62
CA PRO A 35 -11.80 -24.05 -2.58
C PRO A 35 -12.27 -25.48 -2.29
N GLU A 36 -12.73 -25.75 -1.06
CA GLU A 36 -13.21 -27.04 -0.61
C GLU A 36 -14.63 -27.39 -1.07
N ILE A 37 -15.39 -26.44 -1.64
CA ILE A 37 -16.74 -26.68 -2.16
C ILE A 37 -16.84 -26.39 -3.65
N ALA A 38 -17.84 -26.98 -4.31
CA ALA A 38 -18.04 -26.82 -5.75
C ALA A 38 -18.22 -25.34 -6.15
N PRO A 39 -17.67 -24.88 -7.29
CA PRO A 39 -17.68 -23.46 -7.68
C PRO A 39 -19.07 -22.81 -7.73
N ASP A 40 -20.09 -23.54 -8.18
CA ASP A 40 -21.46 -23.02 -8.23
C ASP A 40 -22.04 -22.80 -6.82
N THR A 41 -21.80 -23.75 -5.91
CA THR A 41 -22.17 -23.63 -4.49
C THR A 41 -21.42 -22.47 -3.83
N ALA A 42 -20.11 -22.35 -4.10
CA ALA A 42 -19.27 -21.26 -3.59
C ALA A 42 -19.75 -19.89 -4.08
N GLY A 43 -20.12 -19.78 -5.37
CA GLY A 43 -20.65 -18.56 -5.95
C GLY A 43 -22.01 -18.17 -5.38
N ASN A 44 -22.89 -19.14 -5.11
CA ASN A 44 -24.16 -18.88 -4.43
C ASN A 44 -23.94 -18.38 -2.99
N ARG A 45 -23.05 -19.03 -2.24
CA ARG A 45 -22.67 -18.59 -0.89
C ARG A 45 -22.11 -17.16 -0.91
N LEU A 46 -21.24 -16.82 -1.85
CA LEU A 46 -20.72 -15.46 -1.99
C LEU A 46 -21.84 -14.46 -2.28
N ARG A 47 -22.78 -14.81 -3.17
CA ARG A 47 -23.93 -13.95 -3.47
C ARG A 47 -24.79 -13.69 -2.23
N ASP A 48 -25.02 -14.72 -1.42
CA ASP A 48 -25.76 -14.57 -0.16
C ASP A 48 -24.99 -13.68 0.83
N CYS A 49 -23.66 -13.86 0.98
CA CYS A 49 -22.86 -12.98 1.83
C CYS A 49 -22.84 -11.51 1.41
N LEU A 50 -23.04 -11.22 0.12
CA LEU A 50 -23.09 -9.87 -0.46
C LEU A 50 -24.49 -9.25 -0.45
N ASN A 51 -25.47 -9.94 0.14
CA ASN A 51 -26.81 -9.43 0.33
C ASN A 51 -26.98 -8.99 1.80
N PRO A 52 -27.25 -7.69 2.07
CA PRO A 52 -27.41 -7.20 3.44
C PRO A 52 -28.54 -7.89 4.21
N GLU A 53 -29.61 -8.31 3.52
CA GLU A 53 -30.79 -8.97 4.10
C GLU A 53 -30.56 -10.45 4.45
N ARG A 54 -29.48 -11.05 3.95
CA ARG A 54 -29.12 -12.45 4.25
C ARG A 54 -28.34 -12.53 5.56
N ARG A 55 -28.45 -13.67 6.23
CA ARG A 55 -27.77 -13.92 7.52
C ARG A 55 -26.27 -14.18 7.31
N GLU A 56 -25.93 -14.76 6.18
CA GLU A 56 -24.56 -15.05 5.76
C GLU A 56 -23.79 -13.74 5.59
N LYS A 57 -22.57 -13.67 6.15
CA LYS A 57 -21.68 -12.52 6.04
C LYS A 57 -20.27 -12.99 5.72
N LEU A 58 -19.51 -12.14 5.05
CA LEU A 58 -18.07 -12.36 4.88
C LEU A 58 -17.34 -12.13 6.21
N SER A 59 -16.33 -12.95 6.49
CA SER A 59 -15.40 -12.63 7.57
C SER A 59 -14.49 -11.45 7.17
N PRO A 60 -13.89 -10.73 8.13
CA PRO A 60 -12.93 -9.67 7.83
C PRO A 60 -11.80 -10.10 6.89
N GLU A 61 -11.28 -11.31 7.07
CA GLU A 61 -10.20 -11.88 6.24
C GLU A 61 -10.64 -12.07 4.79
N GLN A 62 -11.91 -12.47 4.57
CA GLN A 62 -12.47 -12.63 3.22
C GLN A 62 -12.68 -11.28 2.55
N VAL A 63 -13.13 -10.27 3.28
CA VAL A 63 -13.22 -8.88 2.79
C VAL A 63 -11.83 -8.37 2.38
N LEU A 64 -10.82 -8.56 3.25
CA LEU A 64 -9.43 -8.19 2.95
C LEU A 64 -8.88 -8.91 1.72
N PHE A 65 -9.21 -10.20 1.55
CA PHE A 65 -8.83 -10.96 0.37
C PHE A 65 -9.40 -10.34 -0.91
N ILE A 66 -10.70 -10.03 -0.93
CA ILE A 66 -11.36 -9.41 -2.09
C ILE A 66 -10.72 -8.06 -2.41
N LEU A 67 -10.51 -7.19 -1.41
CA LEU A 67 -9.91 -5.86 -1.60
C LEU A 67 -8.47 -5.96 -2.13
N ARG A 68 -7.67 -6.93 -1.63
CA ARG A 68 -6.31 -7.16 -2.12
C ARG A 68 -6.30 -7.59 -3.58
N ARG A 69 -7.15 -8.55 -3.96
CA ARG A 69 -7.28 -9.02 -5.34
C ARG A 69 -7.80 -7.92 -6.26
N ALA A 70 -8.78 -7.15 -5.80
CA ALA A 70 -9.34 -6.03 -6.56
C ALA A 70 -8.25 -4.99 -6.88
N ARG A 71 -7.38 -4.69 -5.91
CA ARG A 71 -6.21 -3.84 -6.12
C ARG A 71 -5.26 -4.42 -7.19
N GLU A 72 -5.01 -5.73 -7.19
CA GLU A 72 -4.13 -6.38 -8.19
C GLU A 72 -4.63 -6.18 -9.63
N VAL A 73 -5.95 -6.07 -9.84
CA VAL A 73 -6.56 -5.80 -11.16
C VAL A 73 -6.84 -4.31 -11.41
N GLY A 74 -6.37 -3.42 -10.53
CA GLY A 74 -6.55 -1.96 -10.66
C GLY A 74 -7.95 -1.46 -10.29
N TYR A 75 -8.77 -2.27 -9.62
CA TYR A 75 -10.07 -1.83 -9.10
C TYR A 75 -9.92 -1.31 -7.66
N HIS A 76 -10.34 -0.06 -7.42
CA HIS A 76 -10.09 0.62 -6.15
C HIS A 76 -11.36 1.15 -5.47
N ALA A 77 -12.49 1.24 -6.18
CA ALA A 77 -13.69 1.93 -5.68
C ALA A 77 -14.22 1.33 -4.36
N ALA A 78 -14.11 0.02 -4.14
CA ALA A 78 -14.49 -0.61 -2.87
C ALA A 78 -13.62 -0.18 -1.68
N MET A 79 -12.31 -0.02 -1.89
CA MET A 79 -11.40 0.46 -0.84
C MET A 79 -11.60 1.96 -0.60
N GLU A 80 -11.89 2.73 -1.66
CA GLU A 80 -12.23 4.15 -1.56
C GLU A 80 -13.50 4.36 -0.73
N TYR A 81 -14.55 3.56 -0.98
CA TYR A 81 -15.78 3.58 -0.19
C TYR A 81 -15.53 3.26 1.29
N LEU A 82 -14.75 2.21 1.57
CA LEU A 82 -14.41 1.82 2.94
C LEU A 82 -13.67 2.96 3.67
N ALA A 83 -12.68 3.56 3.01
CA ALA A 83 -11.92 4.67 3.58
C ALA A 83 -12.81 5.89 3.86
N ALA A 84 -13.64 6.28 2.88
CA ALA A 84 -14.58 7.39 3.01
C ALA A 84 -15.60 7.16 4.14
N SER A 85 -16.14 5.94 4.25
CA SER A 85 -17.09 5.55 5.30
C SER A 85 -16.50 5.67 6.71
N CYS A 86 -15.18 5.52 6.82
CA CYS A 86 -14.44 5.66 8.08
C CYS A 86 -13.85 7.07 8.28
N GLY A 87 -14.13 8.03 7.40
CA GLY A 87 -13.59 9.40 7.47
C GLY A 87 -12.10 9.52 7.13
N TYR A 88 -11.52 8.51 6.47
CA TYR A 88 -10.15 8.58 5.95
C TYR A 88 -10.10 9.25 4.58
N ALA A 89 -8.95 9.84 4.26
CA ALA A 89 -8.67 10.32 2.92
C ALA A 89 -8.67 9.17 1.90
N LYS A 90 -8.85 9.53 0.61
CA LYS A 90 -8.81 8.57 -0.50
C LYS A 90 -7.50 7.75 -0.45
N PRO A 91 -7.58 6.41 -0.38
CA PRO A 91 -6.40 5.57 -0.26
C PRO A 91 -5.60 5.58 -1.56
N ALA A 92 -4.30 5.82 -1.46
CA ALA A 92 -3.38 5.67 -2.58
C ALA A 92 -2.87 4.22 -2.63
N PRO A 93 -3.01 3.49 -3.75
CA PRO A 93 -2.41 2.17 -3.89
C PRO A 93 -0.88 2.27 -3.85
N LEU A 94 -0.22 1.56 -2.92
CA LEU A 94 1.26 1.49 -2.89
C LEU A 94 1.73 0.36 -3.80
N ALA A 95 2.34 0.63 -4.96
CA ALA A 95 2.96 -0.44 -5.74
C ALA A 95 4.11 -1.09 -4.93
N PRO A 96 4.33 -2.42 -5.04
CA PRO A 96 5.51 -3.06 -4.44
C PRO A 96 6.82 -2.40 -4.87
N GLU A 97 6.89 -1.99 -6.13
CA GLU A 97 8.02 -1.27 -6.73
C GLU A 97 8.20 0.12 -6.11
N ASP A 98 7.09 0.82 -5.82
CA ASP A 98 7.11 2.14 -5.20
C ASP A 98 7.73 2.09 -3.80
N LYS A 99 7.45 1.03 -3.02
CA LYS A 99 8.05 0.86 -1.69
C LYS A 99 9.56 0.66 -1.75
N LEU A 100 10.04 -0.14 -2.70
CA LEU A 100 11.47 -0.35 -2.88
C LEU A 100 12.16 0.93 -3.39
N ALA A 101 11.54 1.63 -4.34
CA ALA A 101 12.04 2.90 -4.85
C ALA A 101 12.07 4.00 -3.75
N ASP A 102 11.06 4.05 -2.89
CA ASP A 102 11.03 4.95 -1.73
C ASP A 102 12.14 4.63 -0.74
N LEU A 103 12.35 3.35 -0.43
CA LEU A 103 13.45 2.90 0.42
C LEU A 103 14.82 3.21 -0.20
N GLN A 104 14.97 3.04 -1.51
CA GLN A 104 16.20 3.40 -2.24
C GLN A 104 16.47 4.91 -2.18
N ARG A 105 15.45 5.75 -2.35
CA ARG A 105 15.56 7.21 -2.19
C ARG A 105 15.98 7.59 -0.78
N GLN A 106 15.37 6.98 0.24
CA GLN A 106 15.73 7.19 1.65
C GLN A 106 17.15 6.74 1.97
N PHE A 107 17.61 5.63 1.38
CA PHE A 107 18.96 5.13 1.53
C PHE A 107 19.99 6.10 0.93
N ILE A 108 19.78 6.56 -0.31
CA ILE A 108 20.67 7.53 -0.97
C ILE A 108 20.80 8.81 -0.12
N ALA A 109 19.69 9.37 0.34
CA ALA A 109 19.69 10.57 1.17
C ALA A 109 20.47 10.38 2.49
N SER A 110 20.38 9.17 3.06
CA SER A 110 21.08 8.81 4.30
C SER A 110 22.59 8.67 4.07
N VAL A 111 23.02 8.08 2.94
CA VAL A 111 24.45 8.00 2.55
C VAL A 111 25.03 9.39 2.32
N GLU A 112 24.35 10.27 1.60
CA GLU A 112 24.80 11.66 1.40
C GLU A 112 24.95 12.42 2.73
N SER A 113 24.04 12.17 3.67
CA SER A 113 24.12 12.74 5.02
C SER A 113 25.34 12.22 5.79
N LEU A 114 25.61 10.92 5.72
CA LEU A 114 26.80 10.32 6.33
C LEU A 114 28.10 10.88 5.72
N GLU A 115 28.17 11.04 4.40
CA GLU A 115 29.32 11.64 3.72
C GLU A 115 29.54 13.10 4.14
N ARG A 116 28.46 13.85 4.35
CA ARG A 116 28.54 15.23 4.86
C ARG A 116 29.11 15.27 6.28
N ILE A 117 28.61 14.40 7.16
CA ILE A 117 29.09 14.28 8.55
C ILE A 117 30.58 13.87 8.55
N GLN A 118 30.96 12.90 7.72
CA GLN A 118 32.35 12.45 7.60
C GLN A 118 33.29 13.57 7.16
N ARG A 119 32.89 14.36 6.15
CA ARG A 119 33.68 15.54 5.72
C ARG A 119 33.83 16.57 6.84
N GLN A 120 32.79 16.81 7.63
CA GLN A 120 32.88 17.71 8.79
C GLN A 120 33.85 17.17 9.84
N ILE A 121 33.79 15.88 10.18
CA ILE A 121 34.72 15.25 11.13
C ILE A 121 36.17 15.39 10.63
N GLN A 122 36.43 15.08 9.35
CA GLN A 122 37.75 15.21 8.75
C GLN A 122 38.27 16.66 8.78
N SER A 123 37.40 17.65 8.53
CA SER A 123 37.77 19.06 8.61
C SER A 123 38.15 19.49 10.03
N MET A 124 37.45 18.98 11.05
CA MET A 124 37.74 19.28 12.45
C MET A 124 39.01 18.56 12.94
N GLN A 125 39.26 17.34 12.46
CA GLN A 125 40.45 16.56 12.80
C GLN A 125 41.71 17.07 12.07
N GLY A 126 41.58 17.53 10.81
CA GLY A 126 42.67 18.09 10.02
C GLY A 126 43.11 19.49 10.47
N GLY A 127 42.27 20.23 11.19
CA GLY A 127 42.60 21.53 11.77
C GLY A 127 43.47 21.51 13.03
N HIS A 128 43.81 20.32 13.58
CA HIS A 128 44.51 20.19 14.86
C HIS A 128 46.03 19.93 14.75
N ALA A 129 46.66 20.13 13.58
CA ALA A 129 48.11 19.99 13.42
C ALA A 129 48.78 21.26 12.85
N MET A 130 49.13 22.21 13.72
CA MET A 130 50.05 23.31 13.42
C MET A 130 51.44 22.99 14.02
N PRO A 131 52.50 22.78 13.21
CA PRO A 131 53.85 22.59 13.72
C PRO A 131 54.47 23.91 14.23
N PRO A 132 55.20 23.91 15.36
CA PRO A 132 55.77 25.12 15.94
C PRO A 132 57.14 25.43 15.32
N GLN A 133 57.23 26.27 14.29
CA GLN A 133 58.49 26.95 13.94
C GLN A 133 58.26 28.34 13.35
N ALA A 134 58.43 29.36 14.18
CA ALA A 134 58.90 30.69 13.76
C ALA A 134 59.68 31.31 14.92
N MET A 135 60.86 30.74 15.20
CA MET A 135 61.87 31.36 16.06
C MET A 135 62.38 32.61 15.31
N ARG A 136 61.83 33.77 15.69
CA ARG A 136 62.25 35.09 15.23
C ARG A 136 63.76 35.23 15.44
N ARG A 137 64.49 35.47 14.34
CA ARG A 137 65.80 36.13 14.39
C ARG A 137 65.63 37.46 15.13
N VAL A 138 66.40 37.66 16.18
CA VAL A 138 66.69 38.99 16.72
C VAL A 138 68.20 39.17 16.62
N ALA A 139 68.55 40.32 16.04
CA ALA A 139 69.84 40.93 15.74
C ALA A 139 71.10 40.32 16.37
#